data_AF-W6L657-F1
#
_entry.id   AF-W6L657-F1
#
_cell.length_a   1.000
_cell.length_b   1.000
_cell.length_c   1.000
_cell.angle_alpha   90.00
_cell.angle_beta   90.00
_cell.angle_gamma   90.00
#
_symmetry.space_group_name_H-M   'P 1'
#
loop_
_entity.id
_entity.type
_entity.pdbx_description
1 polymer ?
#
loop_
_entity_poly.entity_id
_entity_poly.type
_entity_poly.pdbx_seq_one_letter_code
_entity_poly.pdbx_strand_id
1 'polypeptide(L)'
;MSTQQTVLGEACPPYPQPRPRLPTNFPTVLKEFTREVLRAQPHDILEWSAEYFKQLALLSDPSCRVQQAKTPQSDLNYAKAHATSPVATPVKEENGKGREEEEEEEVLTEEVLLLALASLDESHKGVISIQELRGVLSEHFKLSPVQYLFLITALPTTVTHQDDIIEYETFVKQCAFLLPFLQHIEQDFDSVVHQNPDVEIHGMNREDLEREFSNYFFELDKECKGVISWGEYCDAILDAPIPLTGRDVQIITLECKRYRSDYGEEVAYTEEIQHLFERLILSFYLNEFISKVIEGG
;
A
#
# COMPACT_ATOMS: atom_id res chain seq x y z
N MET A 1 13.85 -2.36 61.44
CA MET A 1 13.43 -1.03 60.94
C MET A 1 14.57 -0.43 60.15
N SER A 2 14.42 -0.38 58.83
CA SER A 2 14.85 0.70 57.92
C SER A 2 14.97 0.13 56.51
N THR A 3 13.89 0.28 55.75
CA THR A 3 13.84 0.11 54.31
C THR A 3 14.46 1.36 53.70
N GLN A 4 15.55 1.24 52.93
CA GLN A 4 16.01 2.31 52.06
C GLN A 4 15.49 2.03 50.64
N GLN A 5 14.77 3.02 50.14
CA GLN A 5 14.06 3.05 48.88
C GLN A 5 14.95 3.82 47.89
N THR A 6 15.51 3.12 46.90
CA THR A 6 16.31 3.74 45.83
C THR A 6 15.35 4.24 44.75
N VAL A 7 15.28 5.56 44.59
CA VAL A 7 14.53 6.22 43.53
C VAL A 7 15.38 6.18 42.25
N LEU A 8 14.96 5.40 41.26
CA LEU A 8 15.50 5.47 39.90
C LEU A 8 14.82 6.64 39.19
N GLY A 9 15.62 7.63 38.80
CA GLY A 9 15.15 8.77 38.01
C GLY A 9 14.78 8.32 36.60
N GLU A 10 13.53 8.57 36.22
CA GLU A 10 13.03 8.36 34.87
C GLU A 10 13.73 9.32 33.90
N ALA A 11 14.31 8.75 32.84
CA ALA A 11 14.94 9.50 31.76
C ALA A 11 13.86 10.15 30.88
N CYS A 12 14.07 11.42 30.55
CA CYS A 12 13.22 12.19 29.65
C CYS A 12 13.18 11.53 28.25
N PRO A 13 11.99 11.37 27.62
CA PRO A 13 11.89 10.75 26.30
C PRO A 13 12.60 11.60 25.23
N PRO A 14 13.19 10.98 24.20
CA PRO A 14 13.89 11.69 23.14
C PRO A 14 12.91 12.56 22.34
N TYR A 15 13.27 13.82 22.13
CA TYR A 15 12.49 14.76 21.32
C TYR A 15 12.27 14.22 19.89
N PRO A 16 11.07 14.41 19.30
CA PRO A 16 10.80 14.00 17.93
C PRO A 16 11.74 14.71 16.96
N GLN A 17 12.36 13.93 16.07
CA GLN A 17 13.27 14.44 15.06
C GLN A 17 12.49 15.29 14.04
N PRO A 18 13.07 16.42 13.58
CA PRO A 18 12.41 17.26 12.59
C PRO A 18 12.20 16.50 11.27
N ARG A 19 10.95 16.50 10.79
CA ARG A 19 10.56 15.89 9.50
C ARG A 19 11.50 16.36 8.38
N PRO A 20 12.01 15.46 7.51
CA PRO A 20 12.77 15.86 6.33
C PRO A 20 11.92 16.79 5.49
N ARG A 21 12.36 18.05 5.34
CA ARG A 21 11.67 19.02 4.49
C ARG A 21 11.96 18.65 3.04
N LEU A 22 10.90 18.57 2.22
CA LEU A 22 11.04 18.40 0.78
C LEU A 22 11.95 19.50 0.22
N PRO A 23 12.91 19.18 -0.67
CA PRO A 23 13.73 20.18 -1.33
C PRO A 23 12.86 21.19 -2.08
N THR A 24 13.19 22.47 -1.98
CA THR A 24 12.42 23.56 -2.60
C THR A 24 12.35 23.46 -4.13
N ASN A 25 13.27 22.72 -4.76
CA ASN A 25 13.31 22.46 -6.19
C ASN A 25 12.56 21.19 -6.63
N PHE A 26 12.02 20.39 -5.70
CA PHE A 26 11.36 19.12 -6.01
C PHE A 26 10.23 19.24 -7.05
N PRO A 27 9.31 20.23 -6.98
CA PRO A 27 8.25 20.38 -7.98
C PRO A 27 8.78 20.69 -9.39
N THR A 28 9.97 21.30 -9.49
CA THR A 28 10.58 21.63 -10.78
C THR A 28 11.22 20.39 -11.40
N VAL A 29 11.97 19.64 -10.59
CA VAL A 29 12.59 18.37 -11.00
C VAL A 29 11.55 17.37 -11.48
N LEU A 30 10.40 17.28 -10.79
CA LEU A 30 9.31 16.39 -11.18
C LEU A 30 8.70 16.79 -12.54
N LYS A 31 8.50 18.10 -12.79
CA LYS A 31 8.00 18.59 -14.08
C LYS A 31 8.96 18.30 -15.23
N GLU A 32 10.26 18.48 -15.01
CA GLU A 32 11.28 18.17 -16.02
C GLU A 32 11.33 16.68 -16.31
N PHE A 33 11.30 15.85 -15.27
CA PHE A 33 11.22 14.40 -15.38
C PHE A 33 10.01 13.98 -16.22
N THR A 34 8.80 14.44 -15.89
CA THR A 34 7.58 14.09 -16.65
C THR A 34 7.71 14.49 -18.13
N ARG A 35 8.31 15.64 -18.41
CA ARG A 35 8.51 16.09 -19.80
C ARG A 35 9.49 15.19 -20.57
N GLU A 36 10.57 14.76 -19.93
CA GLU A 36 11.57 13.89 -20.57
C GLU A 36 11.05 12.45 -20.74
N VAL A 37 10.25 11.92 -19.82
CA VAL A 37 9.54 10.64 -20.00
C VAL A 37 8.63 10.69 -21.22
N LEU A 38 7.80 11.74 -21.34
CA LEU A 38 6.90 11.92 -22.49
C LEU A 38 7.63 12.08 -23.83
N ARG A 39 8.87 12.59 -23.79
CA ARG A 39 9.73 12.78 -24.97
C ARG A 39 10.45 11.50 -25.37
N ALA A 40 10.98 10.75 -24.40
CA ALA A 40 11.77 9.56 -24.64
C ALA A 40 10.91 8.31 -24.91
N GLN A 41 9.66 8.29 -24.42
CA GLN A 41 8.76 7.14 -24.44
C GLN A 41 9.50 5.82 -24.17
N PRO A 42 10.18 5.69 -23.02
CA PRO A 42 10.96 4.50 -22.72
C PRO A 42 10.04 3.29 -22.56
N HIS A 43 10.52 2.13 -22.99
CA HIS A 43 9.80 0.88 -22.82
C HIS A 43 9.72 0.44 -21.34
N ASP A 44 10.76 0.77 -20.56
CA ASP A 44 10.81 0.59 -19.11
C ASP A 44 11.01 1.95 -18.43
N ILE A 45 9.97 2.46 -17.77
CA ILE A 45 9.99 3.76 -17.11
C ILE A 45 10.86 3.70 -15.84
N LEU A 46 10.90 2.59 -15.11
CA LEU A 46 11.59 2.49 -13.83
C LEU A 46 13.11 2.48 -14.04
N GLU A 47 13.61 1.65 -14.96
CA GLU A 47 15.03 1.61 -15.32
C GLU A 47 15.48 2.97 -15.88
N TRP A 48 14.68 3.55 -16.76
CA TRP A 48 14.97 4.86 -17.35
C TRP A 48 14.99 5.97 -16.30
N SER A 49 14.07 5.95 -15.33
CA SER A 49 14.00 6.92 -14.24
C SER A 49 15.22 6.85 -13.33
N ALA A 50 15.67 5.63 -12.99
CA ALA A 50 16.86 5.42 -12.18
C ALA A 50 18.10 6.02 -12.85
N GLU A 51 18.27 5.78 -14.15
CA GLU A 51 19.40 6.32 -14.91
C GLU A 51 19.27 7.84 -15.11
N TYR A 52 18.07 8.36 -15.33
CA TYR A 52 17.80 9.80 -15.41
C TYR A 52 18.19 10.54 -14.13
N PHE A 53 17.73 10.07 -12.96
CA PHE A 53 18.07 10.73 -11.69
C PHE A 53 19.53 10.54 -11.29
N LYS A 54 20.15 9.42 -11.64
CA LYS A 54 21.59 9.20 -11.48
C LYS A 54 22.41 10.20 -12.30
N GLN A 55 22.04 10.44 -13.55
CA GLN A 55 22.69 11.46 -14.38
C GLN A 55 22.43 12.87 -13.83
N LEU A 56 21.21 13.16 -13.40
CA LEU A 56 20.86 14.45 -12.78
C LEU A 56 21.68 14.71 -11.50
N ALA A 57 21.87 13.67 -10.66
CA ALA A 57 22.67 13.76 -9.44
C ALA A 57 24.15 14.02 -9.74
N LEU A 58 24.71 13.35 -10.75
CA LEU A 58 26.09 13.57 -11.21
C LEU A 58 26.32 14.98 -11.78
N LEU A 59 25.29 15.56 -12.42
CA LEU A 59 25.33 16.93 -12.95
C LEU A 59 25.17 18.00 -11.86
N SER A 60 24.49 17.66 -10.76
CA SER A 60 24.18 18.57 -9.66
C SER A 60 25.31 18.71 -8.63
N ASP A 61 26.30 17.82 -8.68
CA ASP A 61 27.46 17.86 -7.78
C ASP A 61 28.57 18.77 -8.36
N PRO A 62 28.89 19.93 -7.74
CA PRO A 62 29.93 20.85 -8.23
C PRO A 62 31.35 20.24 -8.21
N SER A 63 31.54 19.08 -7.57
CA SER A 63 32.84 18.38 -7.49
C SER A 63 33.15 17.49 -8.70
N CYS A 64 32.14 17.09 -9.50
CA CYS A 64 32.33 16.19 -10.66
C CYS A 64 32.77 16.90 -11.95
N ARG A 65 32.99 18.22 -11.94
CA ARG A 65 33.45 18.98 -13.12
C ARG A 65 34.91 18.73 -13.55
N VAL A 66 35.64 17.85 -12.86
CA VAL A 66 37.03 17.49 -13.22
C VAL A 66 37.14 15.99 -13.45
N GLN A 67 36.51 15.47 -14.52
CA GLN A 67 36.98 14.22 -15.16
C GLN A 67 36.41 13.91 -16.55
N GLN A 68 35.76 14.86 -17.23
CA GLN A 68 35.41 14.71 -18.65
C GLN A 68 36.10 15.79 -19.50
N ALA A 69 37.43 15.72 -19.54
CA ALA A 69 38.24 16.38 -20.56
C ALA A 69 39.56 15.60 -20.78
N LYS A 70 39.46 14.43 -21.43
CA LYS A 70 40.50 13.86 -22.30
C LYS A 70 39.90 12.77 -23.19
N THR A 71 39.77 13.15 -24.46
CA THR A 71 39.45 12.46 -25.73
C THR A 71 40.27 11.18 -25.99
N PRO A 72 40.17 10.46 -27.15
CA PRO A 72 39.12 10.33 -28.20
C PRO A 72 38.87 8.85 -28.67
N GLN A 73 38.02 8.69 -29.69
CA GLN A 73 37.77 7.47 -30.49
C GLN A 73 39.04 6.83 -31.14
N SER A 74 38.86 5.55 -31.52
CA SER A 74 39.60 4.66 -32.46
C SER A 74 40.94 4.04 -32.02
N ASP A 75 40.97 2.71 -31.84
CA ASP A 75 41.70 1.78 -32.74
C ASP A 75 41.64 0.29 -32.31
N LEU A 76 41.44 -0.54 -33.34
CA LEU A 76 41.79 -1.96 -33.58
C LEU A 76 42.53 -2.81 -32.51
N ASN A 77 41.91 -3.97 -32.22
CA ASN A 77 42.38 -5.38 -32.32
C ASN A 77 43.77 -5.87 -31.80
N TYR A 78 43.75 -7.15 -31.37
CA TYR A 78 44.81 -8.14 -31.00
C TYR A 78 45.26 -8.13 -29.52
N ALA A 79 45.32 -9.24 -28.75
CA ALA A 79 45.40 -10.69 -29.02
C ALA A 79 44.70 -11.46 -27.85
N LYS A 80 43.92 -12.55 -28.04
CA LYS A 80 44.24 -13.96 -28.39
C LYS A 80 45.13 -14.72 -27.40
N ALA A 81 44.51 -15.57 -26.55
CA ALA A 81 44.89 -16.96 -26.23
C ALA A 81 43.81 -17.59 -25.31
N HIS A 82 42.99 -18.53 -25.84
CA HIS A 82 42.98 -19.99 -25.54
C HIS A 82 42.77 -20.34 -24.05
N ALA A 83 41.87 -21.22 -23.60
CA ALA A 83 40.91 -22.19 -24.12
C ALA A 83 39.92 -22.44 -22.94
N THR A 84 38.68 -22.91 -23.05
CA THR A 84 38.23 -24.22 -23.52
C THR A 84 36.70 -24.26 -23.33
N SER A 85 35.91 -24.61 -24.35
CA SER A 85 34.52 -25.04 -24.17
C SER A 85 34.47 -26.42 -23.48
N PRO A 86 33.32 -26.77 -22.86
CA PRO A 86 32.39 -27.60 -23.63
C PRO A 86 30.94 -27.14 -23.54
N VAL A 87 30.32 -27.08 -24.72
CA VAL A 87 28.97 -27.59 -25.05
C VAL A 87 27.89 -27.42 -23.98
N ALA A 88 27.06 -26.40 -24.15
CA ALA A 88 25.66 -26.44 -23.74
C ALA A 88 24.80 -25.99 -24.93
N THR A 89 23.85 -26.86 -25.28
CA THR A 89 22.78 -26.71 -26.27
C THR A 89 22.02 -25.38 -26.14
N PRO A 90 21.53 -24.80 -27.25
CA PRO A 90 20.63 -23.66 -27.19
C PRO A 90 19.28 -24.14 -26.64
N VAL A 91 18.94 -23.71 -25.43
CA VAL A 91 17.57 -23.73 -24.95
C VAL A 91 16.79 -22.75 -25.83
N LYS A 92 15.79 -23.30 -26.53
CA LYS A 92 14.84 -22.52 -27.31
C LYS A 92 14.17 -21.49 -26.41
N GLU A 93 14.07 -20.29 -26.93
CA GLU A 93 13.06 -19.30 -26.60
C GLU A 93 11.67 -19.97 -26.58
N GLU A 94 11.16 -20.25 -25.39
CA GLU A 94 9.72 -20.23 -25.10
C GLU A 94 9.47 -18.89 -24.41
N ASN A 95 9.28 -17.83 -25.19
CA ASN A 95 8.80 -16.57 -24.65
C ASN A 95 7.89 -15.94 -25.70
N GLY A 96 6.58 -16.07 -25.48
CA GLY A 96 5.54 -15.62 -26.41
C GLY A 96 4.18 -16.27 -26.18
N LYS A 97 4.13 -17.42 -25.49
CA LYS A 97 2.86 -18.14 -25.24
C LYS A 97 2.20 -17.81 -23.89
N GLY A 98 2.98 -17.48 -22.86
CA GLY A 98 2.43 -17.15 -21.53
C GLY A 98 1.68 -15.82 -21.48
N ARG A 99 2.18 -14.80 -22.20
CA ARG A 99 1.60 -13.45 -22.16
C ARG A 99 0.24 -13.35 -22.85
N GLU A 100 0.05 -14.05 -23.98
CA GLU A 100 -1.25 -14.07 -24.68
C GLU A 100 -2.30 -14.83 -23.86
N GLU A 101 -1.92 -15.90 -23.15
CA GLU A 101 -2.82 -16.66 -22.26
C GLU A 101 -3.20 -15.86 -21.00
N GLU A 102 -2.26 -15.11 -20.41
CA GLU A 102 -2.51 -14.21 -19.28
C GLU A 102 -3.41 -13.02 -19.66
N GLU A 103 -3.18 -12.41 -20.83
CA GLU A 103 -4.01 -11.30 -21.34
C GLU A 103 -5.45 -11.79 -21.65
N GLU A 104 -5.63 -13.00 -22.17
CA GLU A 104 -6.96 -13.60 -22.38
C GLU A 104 -7.68 -13.90 -21.05
N GLU A 105 -6.97 -14.41 -20.04
CA GLU A 105 -7.52 -14.68 -18.71
C GLU A 105 -7.91 -13.39 -17.97
N GLU A 106 -7.11 -12.33 -18.10
CA GLU A 106 -7.42 -11.01 -17.55
C GLU A 106 -8.69 -10.43 -18.17
N VAL A 107 -8.80 -10.46 -19.50
CA VAL A 107 -10.00 -9.96 -20.22
C VAL A 107 -11.25 -10.72 -19.80
N LEU A 108 -11.17 -12.05 -19.68
CA LEU A 108 -12.30 -12.85 -19.21
C LEU A 108 -12.68 -12.51 -17.77
N THR A 109 -11.70 -12.28 -16.90
CA THR A 109 -11.93 -11.89 -15.51
C THR A 109 -12.56 -10.51 -15.42
N GLU A 110 -12.09 -9.56 -16.23
CA GLU A 110 -12.67 -8.22 -16.35
C GLU A 110 -14.15 -8.29 -16.74
N GLU A 111 -14.47 -9.03 -17.81
CA GLU A 111 -15.84 -9.18 -18.31
C GLU A 111 -16.76 -9.83 -17.27
N VAL A 112 -16.31 -10.91 -16.62
CA VAL A 112 -17.12 -11.63 -15.62
C VAL A 112 -17.37 -10.77 -14.40
N LEU A 113 -16.34 -10.08 -13.88
CA LEU A 113 -16.50 -9.22 -12.72
C LEU A 113 -17.39 -8.02 -13.05
N LEU A 114 -17.21 -7.39 -14.21
CA LEU A 114 -18.03 -6.27 -14.63
C LEU A 114 -19.50 -6.66 -14.74
N LEU A 115 -19.81 -7.81 -15.34
CA LEU A 115 -21.18 -8.32 -15.44
C LEU A 115 -21.79 -8.60 -14.06
N ALA A 116 -21.02 -9.18 -13.14
CA ALA A 116 -21.48 -9.46 -11.78
C ALA A 116 -21.84 -8.16 -11.04
N LEU A 117 -20.97 -7.13 -11.10
CA LEU A 117 -21.20 -5.85 -10.42
C LEU A 117 -22.33 -5.05 -11.07
N ALA A 118 -22.39 -5.02 -12.41
CA ALA A 118 -23.46 -4.35 -13.15
C ALA A 118 -24.85 -4.97 -12.87
N SER A 119 -24.92 -6.24 -12.50
CA SER A 119 -26.18 -6.90 -12.12
C SER A 119 -26.75 -6.41 -10.78
N LEU A 120 -25.92 -5.79 -9.92
CA LEU A 120 -26.34 -5.21 -8.64
C LEU A 120 -26.74 -3.73 -8.77
N ASP A 121 -26.27 -3.04 -9.81
CA ASP A 121 -26.62 -1.64 -10.08
C ASP A 121 -27.90 -1.54 -10.92
N GLU A 122 -29.05 -1.81 -10.30
CA GLU A 122 -30.38 -1.64 -10.92
C GLU A 122 -30.62 -0.20 -11.43
N SER A 123 -29.89 0.77 -10.85
CA SER A 123 -30.02 2.17 -11.18
C SER A 123 -29.15 2.62 -12.37
N HIS A 124 -28.28 1.75 -12.87
CA HIS A 124 -27.31 2.04 -13.92
C HIS A 124 -26.50 3.32 -13.69
N LYS A 125 -26.11 3.57 -12.43
CA LYS A 125 -25.31 4.74 -12.05
C LYS A 125 -23.82 4.53 -12.26
N GLY A 126 -23.37 3.30 -12.48
CA GLY A 126 -21.95 2.95 -12.55
C GLY A 126 -21.29 2.84 -11.17
N VAL A 127 -22.07 2.80 -10.08
CA VAL A 127 -21.57 2.73 -8.70
C VAL A 127 -22.25 1.63 -7.91
N ILE A 128 -21.51 1.03 -6.98
CA ILE A 128 -22.00 0.06 -6.01
C ILE A 128 -21.42 0.37 -4.63
N SER A 129 -22.03 -0.17 -3.57
CA SER A 129 -21.46 -0.11 -2.23
C SER A 129 -20.30 -1.08 -2.05
N ILE A 130 -19.43 -0.77 -1.09
CA ILE A 130 -18.32 -1.63 -0.65
C ILE A 130 -18.81 -3.00 -0.15
N GLN A 131 -20.00 -3.03 0.47
CA GLN A 131 -20.62 -4.28 0.95
C GLN A 131 -21.08 -5.18 -0.20
N GLU A 132 -21.69 -4.58 -1.24
CA GLU A 132 -22.06 -5.30 -2.47
C GLU A 132 -20.81 -5.84 -3.18
N LEU A 133 -19.77 -5.02 -3.30
CA LEU A 133 -18.49 -5.45 -3.87
C LEU A 133 -17.88 -6.61 -3.08
N ARG A 134 -17.87 -6.52 -1.74
CA ARG A 134 -17.40 -7.60 -0.86
C ARG A 134 -18.19 -8.88 -1.09
N GLY A 135 -19.51 -8.78 -1.19
CA GLY A 135 -20.39 -9.91 -1.51
C GLY A 135 -19.99 -10.60 -2.81
N VAL A 136 -19.81 -9.83 -3.90
CA VAL A 136 -19.42 -10.39 -5.20
C VAL A 136 -18.06 -11.07 -5.14
N LEU A 137 -17.05 -10.41 -4.56
CA LEU A 137 -15.69 -10.94 -4.49
C LEU A 137 -15.60 -12.21 -3.62
N SER A 138 -16.31 -12.26 -2.51
CA SER A 138 -16.35 -13.46 -1.66
C SER A 138 -17.19 -14.59 -2.26
N GLU A 139 -18.34 -14.30 -2.85
CA GLU A 139 -19.25 -15.34 -3.35
C GLU A 139 -18.85 -15.87 -4.73
N HIS A 140 -18.49 -14.99 -5.67
CA HIS A 140 -18.18 -15.37 -7.05
C HIS A 140 -16.70 -15.69 -7.24
N PHE A 141 -15.81 -14.94 -6.60
CA PHE A 141 -14.36 -15.09 -6.76
C PHE A 141 -13.69 -15.83 -5.61
N LYS A 142 -14.45 -16.20 -4.57
CA LYS A 142 -13.99 -16.97 -3.41
C LYS A 142 -12.83 -16.30 -2.65
N LEU A 143 -12.75 -14.97 -2.72
CA LEU A 143 -11.74 -14.23 -1.98
C LEU A 143 -12.04 -14.28 -0.48
N SER A 144 -10.99 -14.54 0.31
CA SER A 144 -11.03 -14.41 1.76
C SER A 144 -11.20 -12.95 2.19
N PRO A 145 -11.63 -12.67 3.43
CA PRO A 145 -11.73 -11.30 3.93
C PRO A 145 -10.43 -10.50 3.77
N VAL A 146 -9.28 -11.14 4.00
CA VAL A 146 -7.99 -10.48 3.86
C VAL A 146 -7.60 -10.25 2.40
N GLN A 147 -7.85 -11.20 1.50
CA GLN A 147 -7.59 -11.01 0.06
C GLN A 147 -8.44 -9.88 -0.51
N TYR A 148 -9.69 -9.76 -0.06
CA TYR A 148 -10.56 -8.64 -0.36
C TYR A 148 -9.97 -7.31 0.14
N LEU A 149 -9.54 -7.25 1.41
CA LEU A 149 -8.92 -6.04 1.98
C LEU A 149 -7.62 -5.66 1.26
N PHE A 150 -6.82 -6.65 0.87
CA PHE A 150 -5.66 -6.42 0.03
C PHE A 150 -6.07 -5.78 -1.30
N LEU A 151 -7.02 -6.36 -2.02
CA LEU A 151 -7.43 -5.87 -3.33
C LEU A 151 -7.93 -4.42 -3.28
N ILE A 152 -8.83 -4.11 -2.35
CA ILE A 152 -9.45 -2.78 -2.26
C ILE A 152 -8.48 -1.70 -1.78
N THR A 153 -7.48 -2.07 -0.96
CA THR A 153 -6.48 -1.12 -0.44
C THR A 153 -5.19 -1.10 -1.26
N ALA A 154 -4.94 -2.08 -2.13
CA ALA A 154 -3.84 -2.09 -3.09
C ALA A 154 -4.06 -1.07 -4.20
N LEU A 155 -5.31 -0.79 -4.53
CA LEU A 155 -5.67 0.05 -5.66
C LEU A 155 -5.90 1.49 -5.21
N PRO A 156 -5.65 2.48 -6.09
CA PRO A 156 -5.93 3.89 -5.81
C PRO A 156 -7.43 4.23 -5.70
N THR A 157 -8.29 3.22 -5.53
CA THR A 157 -9.74 3.34 -5.62
C THR A 157 -10.22 4.50 -4.78
N THR A 158 -11.00 5.38 -5.41
CA THR A 158 -11.60 6.58 -4.84
C THR A 158 -12.74 6.21 -3.90
N VAL A 159 -12.47 5.38 -2.89
CA VAL A 159 -13.38 5.21 -1.77
C VAL A 159 -13.43 6.56 -1.08
N THR A 160 -14.47 7.34 -1.36
CA THR A 160 -14.80 8.49 -0.54
C THR A 160 -15.21 7.94 0.81
N HIS A 161 -14.40 8.21 1.84
CA HIS A 161 -14.60 7.74 3.23
C HIS A 161 -16.00 8.03 3.81
N GLN A 162 -16.80 8.87 3.14
CA GLN A 162 -18.12 9.27 3.58
C GLN A 162 -19.27 8.40 3.04
N ASP A 163 -19.11 7.78 1.87
CA ASP A 163 -20.26 7.19 1.16
C ASP A 163 -20.14 5.68 0.91
N ASP A 164 -18.97 5.06 1.17
CA ASP A 164 -18.71 3.64 0.90
C ASP A 164 -19.11 3.20 -0.53
N ILE A 165 -19.01 4.09 -1.51
CA ILE A 165 -19.34 3.82 -2.91
C ILE A 165 -18.07 3.65 -3.75
N ILE A 166 -18.17 2.80 -4.76
CA ILE A 166 -17.10 2.52 -5.72
C ILE A 166 -17.67 2.60 -7.13
N GLU A 167 -16.97 3.32 -8.01
CA GLU A 167 -17.17 3.27 -9.45
C GLU A 167 -16.64 1.94 -10.00
N TYR A 168 -17.54 0.99 -10.25
CA TYR A 168 -17.12 -0.38 -10.51
C TYR A 168 -16.38 -0.54 -11.84
N GLU A 169 -16.71 0.22 -12.89
CA GLU A 169 -15.96 0.14 -14.15
C GLU A 169 -14.48 0.50 -13.99
N THR A 170 -14.20 1.56 -13.23
CA THR A 170 -12.84 2.01 -12.93
C THR A 170 -12.13 0.99 -12.05
N PHE A 171 -12.82 0.46 -11.04
CA PHE A 171 -12.28 -0.55 -10.15
C PHE A 171 -11.92 -1.85 -10.89
N VAL A 172 -12.82 -2.38 -11.72
CA VAL A 172 -12.63 -3.63 -12.47
C VAL A 172 -11.38 -3.54 -13.35
N LYS A 173 -11.23 -2.44 -14.11
CA LYS A 173 -10.05 -2.22 -14.97
C LYS A 173 -8.74 -2.17 -14.20
N GLN A 174 -8.78 -1.74 -12.95
CA GLN A 174 -7.59 -1.66 -12.09
C GLN A 174 -7.29 -2.98 -11.38
N CYS A 175 -8.27 -3.88 -11.25
CA CYS A 175 -8.18 -5.06 -10.39
C CYS A 175 -8.17 -6.39 -11.15
N ALA A 176 -8.55 -6.38 -12.44
CA ALA A 176 -8.69 -7.58 -13.26
C ALA A 176 -7.43 -8.45 -13.25
N PHE A 177 -6.24 -7.86 -13.44
CA PHE A 177 -4.97 -8.60 -13.38
C PHE A 177 -4.63 -9.19 -12.00
N LEU A 178 -5.11 -8.58 -10.90
CA LEU A 178 -4.81 -9.04 -9.54
C LEU A 178 -5.73 -10.18 -9.09
N LEU A 179 -6.93 -10.28 -9.65
CA LEU A 179 -7.93 -11.26 -9.21
C LEU A 179 -7.45 -12.71 -9.39
N PRO A 180 -6.98 -13.13 -10.59
CA PRO A 180 -6.49 -14.50 -10.79
C PRO A 180 -5.32 -14.79 -9.86
N PHE A 181 -4.39 -13.85 -9.72
CA PHE A 181 -3.27 -13.98 -8.80
C PHE A 181 -3.72 -14.28 -7.36
N LEU A 182 -4.66 -13.49 -6.82
CA LEU A 182 -5.20 -13.69 -5.47
C LEU A 182 -5.93 -15.01 -5.29
N GLN A 183 -6.61 -15.51 -6.33
CA GLN A 183 -7.30 -16.80 -6.28
C GLN A 183 -6.33 -18.00 -6.17
N HIS A 184 -5.10 -17.84 -6.65
CA HIS A 184 -4.07 -18.88 -6.62
C HIS A 184 -3.13 -18.78 -5.41
N ILE A 185 -3.19 -17.70 -4.63
CA ILE A 185 -2.37 -17.53 -3.43
C ILE A 185 -2.95 -18.36 -2.28
N GLU A 186 -2.21 -19.40 -1.88
CA GLU A 186 -2.51 -20.22 -0.70
C GLU A 186 -2.02 -19.59 0.62
N GLN A 187 -1.50 -18.36 0.59
CA GLN A 187 -0.96 -17.72 1.79
C GLN A 187 -2.09 -17.45 2.80
N ASP A 188 -1.98 -18.06 3.97
CA ASP A 188 -2.89 -17.84 5.08
C ASP A 188 -2.54 -16.52 5.79
N PHE A 189 -3.22 -15.46 5.39
CA PHE A 189 -3.06 -14.14 6.01
C PHE A 189 -3.67 -14.06 7.43
N ASP A 190 -4.61 -14.93 7.81
CA ASP A 190 -5.20 -14.92 9.15
C ASP A 190 -4.19 -15.38 10.21
N SER A 191 -3.30 -16.30 9.82
CA SER A 191 -2.23 -16.77 10.69
C SER A 191 -1.27 -15.66 11.12
N VAL A 192 -1.17 -14.59 10.33
CA VAL A 192 -0.16 -13.54 10.46
C VAL A 192 -0.44 -12.60 11.65
N VAL A 193 -1.72 -12.37 11.97
CA VAL A 193 -2.16 -11.49 13.06
C VAL A 193 -1.82 -12.06 14.45
N HIS A 194 -1.68 -13.38 14.55
CA HIS A 194 -1.51 -14.08 15.84
C HIS A 194 -0.09 -14.62 16.08
N GLN A 195 0.85 -14.39 15.16
CA GLN A 195 2.15 -15.09 15.17
C GLN A 195 3.20 -14.49 16.11
N ASN A 196 3.07 -13.23 16.56
CA ASN A 196 4.06 -12.62 17.42
C ASN A 196 3.44 -11.63 18.42
N PRO A 197 3.41 -11.94 19.74
CA PRO A 197 2.89 -11.04 20.76
C PRO A 197 3.77 -9.80 21.00
N ASP A 198 5.05 -9.87 20.63
CA ASP A 198 6.04 -8.79 20.83
C ASP A 198 6.19 -7.88 19.60
N VAL A 199 5.25 -7.91 18.65
CA VAL A 199 5.28 -7.02 17.48
C VAL A 199 4.98 -5.59 17.93
N GLU A 200 5.80 -4.66 17.47
CA GLU A 200 5.53 -3.23 17.57
C GLU A 200 5.03 -2.71 16.23
N ILE A 201 3.91 -1.99 16.23
CA ILE A 201 3.38 -1.32 15.05
C ILE A 201 3.43 0.19 15.29
N HIS A 202 4.00 0.92 14.33
CA HIS A 202 4.35 2.34 14.50
C HIS A 202 5.19 2.64 15.76
N GLY A 203 5.97 1.66 16.23
CA GLY A 203 6.81 1.77 17.44
C GLY A 203 6.04 1.65 18.76
N MET A 204 4.82 1.10 18.74
CA MET A 204 4.02 0.85 19.93
C MET A 204 3.59 -0.62 20.00
N ASN A 205 3.57 -1.17 21.22
CA ASN A 205 2.88 -2.43 21.50
C ASN A 205 1.35 -2.21 21.55
N ARG A 206 0.59 -3.30 21.72
CA ARG A 206 -0.87 -3.27 21.79
C ARG A 206 -1.37 -2.34 22.89
N GLU A 207 -0.88 -2.51 24.11
CA GLU A 207 -1.38 -1.80 25.28
C GLU A 207 -1.15 -0.30 25.18
N ASP A 208 0.00 0.11 24.63
CA ASP A 208 0.33 1.51 24.41
C ASP A 208 -0.54 2.11 23.30
N LEU A 209 -0.75 1.38 22.20
CA LEU A 209 -1.59 1.82 21.10
C LEU A 209 -3.06 1.97 21.52
N GLU A 210 -3.63 0.94 22.16
CA GLU A 210 -5.01 0.96 22.64
C GLU A 210 -5.24 2.10 23.65
N ARG A 211 -4.27 2.35 24.53
CA ARG A 211 -4.33 3.45 25.51
C ARG A 211 -4.29 4.82 24.82
N GLU A 212 -3.42 5.00 23.83
CA GLU A 212 -3.30 6.28 23.12
C GLU A 212 -4.58 6.64 22.37
N PHE A 213 -5.16 5.67 21.64
CA PHE A 213 -6.46 5.86 20.98
C PHE A 213 -7.60 6.02 21.99
N SER A 214 -7.58 5.29 23.11
CA SER A 214 -8.60 5.43 24.16
C SER A 214 -8.63 6.84 24.73
N ASN A 215 -7.47 7.40 25.06
CA ASN A 215 -7.36 8.77 25.56
C ASN A 215 -7.85 9.77 24.49
N TYR A 216 -7.42 9.59 23.24
CA TYR A 216 -7.78 10.48 22.15
C TYR A 216 -9.28 10.50 21.87
N PHE A 217 -9.92 9.33 21.76
CA PHE A 217 -11.37 9.25 21.55
C PHE A 217 -12.17 9.73 22.76
N PHE A 218 -11.68 9.50 23.98
CA PHE A 218 -12.32 10.01 25.19
C PHE A 218 -12.31 11.55 25.25
N GLU A 219 -11.25 12.21 24.75
CA GLU A 219 -11.22 13.66 24.65
C GLU A 219 -12.21 14.21 23.61
N LEU A 220 -12.48 13.44 22.55
CA LEU A 220 -13.49 13.79 21.54
C LEU A 220 -14.92 13.54 22.05
N ASP A 221 -15.14 12.46 22.79
CA ASP A 221 -16.43 12.12 23.41
C ASP A 221 -16.71 12.93 24.68
N LYS A 222 -17.05 14.21 24.49
CA LYS A 222 -17.38 15.16 25.57
C LYS A 222 -18.52 14.70 26.46
N GLU A 223 -19.37 13.79 25.98
CA GLU A 223 -20.53 13.29 26.69
C GLU A 223 -20.28 11.94 27.39
N CYS A 224 -19.07 11.36 27.22
CA CYS A 224 -18.65 10.09 27.80
C CYS A 224 -19.62 8.94 27.51
N LYS A 225 -20.16 8.88 26.29
CA LYS A 225 -21.11 7.85 25.87
C LYS A 225 -20.44 6.56 25.42
N GLY A 226 -19.14 6.59 25.10
CA GLY A 226 -18.43 5.50 24.44
C GLY A 226 -18.76 5.37 22.95
N VAL A 227 -19.44 6.36 22.36
CA VAL A 227 -19.82 6.40 20.95
C VAL A 227 -19.56 7.79 20.37
N ILE A 228 -19.18 7.85 19.10
CA ILE A 228 -19.02 9.09 18.33
C ILE A 228 -19.63 8.94 16.94
N SER A 229 -19.90 10.04 16.25
CA SER A 229 -20.42 9.97 14.87
C SER A 229 -19.39 9.39 13.90
N TRP A 230 -19.85 8.80 12.79
CA TRP A 230 -18.95 8.29 11.74
C TRP A 230 -18.01 9.36 11.19
N GLY A 231 -18.51 10.59 11.01
CA GLY A 231 -17.69 11.72 10.57
C GLY A 231 -16.57 12.04 11.56
N GLU A 232 -16.90 12.14 12.86
CA GLU A 232 -15.90 12.37 13.91
C GLU A 232 -14.90 11.21 14.01
N TYR A 233 -15.34 9.96 13.80
CA TYR A 233 -14.45 8.81 13.78
C TYR A 233 -13.45 8.89 12.61
N CYS A 234 -13.92 9.18 11.39
CA CYS A 234 -13.05 9.35 10.22
C CYS A 234 -12.03 10.47 10.42
N ASP A 235 -12.49 11.63 10.90
CA ASP A 235 -11.61 12.78 11.17
C ASP A 235 -10.58 12.42 12.25
N ALA A 236 -11.00 11.71 13.30
CA ALA A 236 -10.12 11.24 14.37
C ALA A 236 -9.06 10.23 13.89
N ILE A 237 -9.41 9.32 12.99
CA ILE A 237 -8.44 8.38 12.40
C ILE A 237 -7.46 9.12 11.47
N LEU A 238 -7.91 10.13 10.73
CA LEU A 238 -7.04 10.96 9.89
C LEU A 238 -6.07 11.81 10.71
N ASP A 239 -6.54 12.37 11.83
CA ASP A 239 -5.76 13.19 12.76
C ASP A 239 -5.21 12.40 13.97
N ALA A 240 -5.04 11.08 13.78
CA ALA A 240 -4.64 10.16 14.85
C ALA A 240 -3.35 10.61 15.58
N PRO A 241 -3.22 10.28 16.88
CA PRO A 241 -2.04 10.62 17.68
C PRO A 241 -0.75 9.92 17.22
N ILE A 242 -0.89 8.89 16.37
CA ILE A 242 0.21 8.17 15.75
C ILE A 242 0.21 8.36 14.23
N PRO A 243 1.38 8.33 13.57
CA PRO A 243 1.45 8.50 12.12
C PRO A 243 0.92 7.26 11.40
N LEU A 244 -0.31 7.33 10.92
CA LEU A 244 -0.94 6.31 10.10
C LEU A 244 -0.60 6.50 8.61
N THR A 245 -0.39 5.40 7.90
CA THR A 245 -0.31 5.36 6.44
C THR A 245 -1.70 5.42 5.81
N GLY A 246 -1.78 5.71 4.51
CA GLY A 246 -3.05 5.70 3.79
C GLY A 246 -3.77 4.34 3.85
N ARG A 247 -3.00 3.24 3.81
CA ARG A 247 -3.56 1.88 3.93
C ARG A 247 -4.08 1.60 5.34
N ASP A 248 -3.41 2.09 6.38
CA ASP A 248 -3.88 1.96 7.76
C ASP A 248 -5.28 2.59 7.92
N VAL A 249 -5.42 3.83 7.45
CA VAL A 249 -6.70 4.56 7.47
C VAL A 249 -7.77 3.79 6.70
N GLN A 250 -7.45 3.28 5.50
CA GLN A 250 -8.40 2.51 4.69
C GLN A 250 -8.85 1.23 5.40
N ILE A 251 -7.93 0.41 5.92
CA ILE A 251 -8.30 -0.84 6.60
C ILE A 251 -9.13 -0.56 7.86
N ILE A 252 -8.72 0.43 8.66
CA ILE A 252 -9.46 0.83 9.87
C ILE A 252 -10.88 1.26 9.51
N THR A 253 -11.04 2.11 8.49
CA THR A 253 -12.35 2.64 8.09
C THR A 253 -13.25 1.60 7.42
N LEU A 254 -12.68 0.70 6.62
CA LEU A 254 -13.43 -0.37 5.92
C LEU A 254 -13.93 -1.45 6.88
N GLU A 255 -13.14 -1.81 7.89
CA GLU A 255 -13.48 -2.88 8.83
C GLU A 255 -14.19 -2.36 10.10
N CYS A 256 -14.33 -1.04 10.25
CA CYS A 256 -15.04 -0.43 11.38
C CYS A 256 -16.52 -0.83 11.36
N LYS A 257 -17.04 -1.34 12.47
CA LYS A 257 -18.48 -1.57 12.60
C LYS A 257 -19.18 -0.24 12.87
N ARG A 258 -20.26 -0.02 12.14
CA ARG A 258 -21.09 1.18 12.25
C ARG A 258 -22.50 0.77 12.67
N TYR A 259 -23.11 1.57 13.51
CA TYR A 259 -24.47 1.38 13.98
C TYR A 259 -25.32 2.57 13.56
N ARG A 260 -26.55 2.31 13.11
CA ARG A 260 -27.48 3.38 12.76
C ARG A 260 -28.24 3.85 14.00
N SER A 261 -28.12 5.13 14.33
CA SER A 261 -28.89 5.83 15.37
C SER A 261 -29.87 6.81 14.74
N ASP A 262 -30.64 7.51 15.58
CA ASP A 262 -31.51 8.62 15.16
C ASP A 262 -30.72 9.83 14.61
N TYR A 263 -29.42 9.90 14.88
CA TYR A 263 -28.54 11.01 14.51
C TYR A 263 -27.60 10.68 13.34
N GLY A 264 -27.65 9.46 12.81
CA GLY A 264 -26.82 9.02 11.68
C GLY A 264 -26.09 7.73 11.98
N GLU A 265 -24.95 7.53 11.31
CA GLU A 265 -24.05 6.41 11.61
C GLU A 265 -23.14 6.79 12.78
N GLU A 266 -23.07 5.89 13.76
CA GLU A 266 -22.27 6.04 14.97
C GLU A 266 -21.31 4.85 15.11
N VAL A 267 -20.20 5.10 15.79
CA VAL A 267 -19.15 4.12 16.07
C VAL A 267 -18.97 3.98 17.58
N ALA A 268 -19.10 2.76 18.09
CA ALA A 268 -18.74 2.42 19.47
C ALA A 268 -17.22 2.29 19.59
N TYR A 269 -16.52 3.43 19.73
CA TYR A 269 -15.07 3.48 19.69
C TYR A 269 -14.41 2.62 20.78
N THR A 270 -15.09 2.43 21.93
CA THR A 270 -14.60 1.57 23.03
C THR A 270 -14.47 0.09 22.64
N GLU A 271 -15.31 -0.36 21.69
CA GLU A 271 -15.22 -1.72 21.12
C GLU A 271 -14.20 -1.73 19.97
N GLU A 272 -14.25 -0.71 19.11
CA GLU A 272 -13.39 -0.65 17.92
C GLU A 272 -11.89 -0.54 18.24
N ILE A 273 -11.52 0.10 19.35
CA ILE A 273 -10.12 0.20 19.79
C ILE A 273 -9.46 -1.18 19.93
N GLN A 274 -10.21 -2.19 20.39
CA GLN A 274 -9.72 -3.55 20.62
C GLN A 274 -9.35 -4.28 19.32
N HIS A 275 -9.70 -3.70 18.17
CA HIS A 275 -9.41 -4.25 16.84
C HIS A 275 -8.39 -3.42 16.06
N LEU A 276 -8.03 -2.22 16.55
CA LEU A 276 -7.10 -1.33 15.83
C LEU A 276 -5.72 -1.97 15.67
N PHE A 277 -5.22 -2.62 16.72
CA PHE A 277 -3.88 -3.22 16.69
C PHE A 277 -3.79 -4.33 15.64
N GLU A 278 -4.76 -5.24 15.57
CA GLU A 278 -4.83 -6.31 14.57
C GLU A 278 -4.94 -5.76 13.14
N ARG A 279 -5.74 -4.70 12.95
CA ARG A 279 -5.90 -4.04 11.64
C ARG A 279 -4.61 -3.37 11.17
N LEU A 280 -3.84 -2.79 12.09
CA LEU A 280 -2.54 -2.18 11.79
C LEU A 280 -1.45 -3.24 11.53
N ILE A 281 -1.48 -4.35 12.27
CA ILE A 281 -0.67 -5.52 11.93
C ILE A 281 -0.99 -5.97 10.49
N LEU A 282 -2.28 -6.16 10.19
CA LEU A 282 -2.71 -6.57 8.86
C LEU A 282 -2.19 -5.61 7.78
N SER A 283 -2.37 -4.31 7.98
CA SER A 283 -1.85 -3.28 7.08
C SER A 283 -0.35 -3.41 6.82
N PHE A 284 0.45 -3.57 7.88
CA PHE A 284 1.89 -3.76 7.78
C PHE A 284 2.24 -4.98 6.90
N TYR A 285 1.59 -6.12 7.11
CA TYR A 285 1.86 -7.32 6.33
C TYR A 285 1.38 -7.23 4.88
N LEU A 286 0.26 -6.55 4.63
CA LEU A 286 -0.20 -6.30 3.27
C LEU A 286 0.76 -5.37 2.53
N ASN A 287 1.35 -4.36 3.19
CA ASN A 287 2.42 -3.54 2.61
C ASN A 287 3.66 -4.35 2.23
N GLU A 288 4.11 -5.23 3.13
CA GLU A 288 5.23 -6.15 2.87
C GLU A 288 4.93 -7.11 1.72
N PHE A 289 3.68 -7.61 1.65
CA PHE A 289 3.25 -8.49 0.58
C PHE A 289 3.29 -7.79 -0.78
N ILE A 290 2.77 -6.57 -0.90
CA ILE A 290 2.87 -5.78 -2.15
C ILE A 290 4.33 -5.62 -2.57
N SER A 291 5.20 -5.27 -1.63
CA SER A 291 6.62 -5.05 -1.92
C SER A 291 7.26 -6.32 -2.52
N LYS A 292 6.95 -7.49 -1.96
CA LYS A 292 7.44 -8.79 -2.49
C LYS A 292 6.85 -9.14 -3.85
N VAL A 293 5.58 -8.84 -4.08
CA VAL A 293 4.93 -9.11 -5.37
C VAL A 293 5.51 -8.21 -6.47
N ILE A 294 5.80 -6.95 -6.15
CA ILE A 294 6.41 -6.00 -7.10
C ILE A 294 7.89 -6.31 -7.34
N GLU A 295 8.65 -6.71 -6.31
CA GLU A 295 10.08 -7.02 -6.44
C GLU A 295 10.36 -8.41 -7.03
N GLY A 296 9.38 -9.32 -6.99
CA GLY A 296 9.48 -10.68 -7.49
C GLY A 296 8.91 -10.89 -8.90
N GLY A 297 8.35 -9.85 -9.53
CA GLY A 297 7.81 -9.85 -10.90
C GLY A 297 8.80 -9.35 -11.94
#